data_AF-A0A455X9Q9-F1
#
_entry.id   AF-A0A455X9Q9-F1
#
_cell.length_a   1.000
_cell.length_b   1.000
_cell.length_c   1.000
_cell.angle_alpha   90.00
_cell.angle_beta   90.00
_cell.angle_gamma   90.00
#
_symmetry.space_group_name_H-M   'P 1'
#
loop_
_entity.id
_entity.type
_entity.pdbx_description
1 polymer ?
#
loop_
_entity_poly.entity_id
_entity_poly.type
_entity_poly.pdbx_seq_one_letter_code
_entity_poly.pdbx_strand_id
1 'polypeptide(L)'
;MFLVRKGNPKGIKTWADLAKTGVSVIIANPKTSGNGRYACLAAWGSIIKQGGNEMQARDLIAKIFANVPILETGGRGATTAFVQRNIGDVLVTFENEVQFIKQEYGADKFDIVYPPVSIVADLPVSVVDKVVDKRGTRKVAEA
;
A
#
# COMPACT_ATOMS: atom_id res chain seq x y z
N MET A 1 -1.60 4.69 -2.74
CA MET A 1 -1.59 4.88 -4.21
C MET A 1 -1.30 3.55 -4.90
N PHE A 2 -1.35 3.51 -6.23
CA PHE A 2 -1.07 2.29 -6.98
C PHE A 2 0.17 2.46 -7.86
N LEU A 3 1.01 1.44 -7.88
CA LEU A 3 2.07 1.25 -8.85
C LEU A 3 1.65 0.13 -9.80
N VAL A 4 1.58 0.41 -11.09
CA VAL A 4 1.14 -0.55 -12.11
C VAL A 4 2.26 -0.84 -13.09
N ARG A 5 2.15 -1.95 -13.84
CA ARG A 5 3.05 -2.24 -14.96
C ARG A 5 3.01 -1.11 -16.00
N LYS A 6 4.12 -0.89 -16.71
CA LYS A 6 4.22 0.14 -17.75
C LYS A 6 3.08 0.04 -18.77
N GLY A 7 2.50 1.18 -19.12
CA GLY A 7 1.35 1.32 -20.00
C GLY A 7 0.00 1.04 -19.32
N ASN A 8 -0.01 0.64 -18.04
CA ASN A 8 -1.22 0.28 -17.29
C ASN A 8 -2.15 -0.68 -18.07
N PRO A 9 -1.69 -1.89 -18.41
CA PRO A 9 -2.41 -2.80 -19.32
C PRO A 9 -3.79 -3.24 -18.78
N LYS A 10 -4.00 -3.17 -17.47
CA LYS A 10 -5.29 -3.48 -16.82
C LYS A 10 -6.21 -2.27 -16.68
N GLY A 11 -5.77 -1.08 -17.11
CA GLY A 11 -6.57 0.15 -17.06
C GLY A 11 -6.98 0.57 -15.65
N ILE A 12 -6.13 0.30 -14.65
CA ILE A 12 -6.44 0.54 -13.24
C ILE A 12 -6.43 2.04 -12.96
N LYS A 13 -7.51 2.56 -12.37
CA LYS A 13 -7.66 3.97 -11.99
C LYS A 13 -8.21 4.16 -10.59
N THR A 14 -8.97 3.19 -10.09
CA THR A 14 -9.76 3.28 -8.86
C THR A 14 -9.61 2.02 -8.01
N TRP A 15 -10.07 2.07 -6.76
CA TRP A 15 -10.14 0.91 -5.89
C TRP A 15 -11.08 -0.18 -6.41
N ALA A 16 -12.16 0.20 -7.11
CA ALA A 16 -13.08 -0.76 -7.73
C ALA A 16 -12.41 -1.57 -8.84
N ASP A 17 -11.43 -1.01 -9.53
CA ASP A 17 -10.68 -1.75 -10.57
C ASP A 17 -9.85 -2.90 -9.98
N LEU A 18 -9.39 -2.77 -8.74
CA LEU A 18 -8.63 -3.82 -8.04
C LEU A 18 -9.48 -5.06 -7.73
N ALA A 19 -10.81 -4.92 -7.68
CA ALA A 19 -11.76 -6.00 -7.42
C ALA A 19 -12.23 -6.72 -8.70
N LYS A 20 -11.77 -6.30 -9.88
CA LYS A 20 -12.14 -6.93 -11.16
C LYS A 20 -11.49 -8.30 -11.30
N THR A 21 -12.21 -9.25 -11.90
CA THR A 21 -11.66 -10.57 -12.24
C THR A 21 -10.45 -10.43 -13.15
N GLY A 22 -9.41 -11.24 -12.90
CA GLY A 22 -8.19 -11.25 -13.72
C GLY A 22 -7.25 -10.07 -13.45
N VAL A 23 -7.47 -9.33 -12.36
CA VAL A 23 -6.48 -8.40 -11.78
C VAL A 23 -5.82 -9.10 -10.60
N SER A 24 -4.49 -9.15 -10.59
CA SER A 24 -3.71 -9.67 -9.49
C SER A 24 -3.12 -8.52 -8.68
N VAL A 25 -3.52 -8.40 -7.41
CA VAL A 25 -3.22 -7.25 -6.56
C VAL A 25 -2.15 -7.65 -5.54
N ILE A 26 -1.11 -6.83 -5.40
CA ILE A 26 -0.13 -6.96 -4.33
C ILE A 26 -0.42 -5.92 -3.24
N ILE A 27 -0.76 -6.41 -2.05
CA ILE A 27 -0.98 -5.61 -0.83
C ILE A 27 -0.28 -6.32 0.34
N ALA A 28 0.40 -5.56 1.20
CA ALA A 28 0.97 -6.13 2.42
C ALA A 28 -0.11 -6.63 3.40
N ASN A 29 0.23 -7.63 4.20
CA ASN A 29 -0.70 -8.23 5.15
C ASN A 29 -1.18 -7.23 6.21
N PRO A 30 -2.49 -6.90 6.31
CA PRO A 30 -3.00 -5.93 7.28
C PRO A 30 -2.83 -6.37 8.74
N LYS A 31 -2.67 -7.68 9.01
CA LYS A 31 -2.41 -8.16 10.37
C LYS A 31 -1.05 -7.71 10.89
N THR A 32 -0.03 -7.66 10.02
CA THR A 32 1.37 -7.39 10.41
C THR A 32 1.89 -6.04 9.91
N SER A 33 1.24 -5.43 8.91
CA SER A 33 1.74 -4.25 8.22
C SER A 33 0.80 -3.06 8.33
N GLY A 34 1.35 -1.89 8.70
CA GLY A 34 0.65 -0.63 8.64
C GLY A 34 0.18 -0.29 7.22
N ASN A 35 0.99 -0.60 6.20
CA ASN A 35 0.63 -0.39 4.79
C ASN A 35 -0.65 -1.16 4.41
N GLY A 36 -0.78 -2.42 4.83
CA GLY A 36 -1.98 -3.21 4.62
C GLY A 36 -3.21 -2.60 5.31
N ARG A 37 -3.05 -2.11 6.54
CA ARG A 37 -4.14 -1.45 7.29
C ARG A 37 -4.60 -0.17 6.60
N TYR A 38 -3.68 0.70 6.19
CA TYR A 38 -4.01 1.92 5.45
C TYR A 38 -4.63 1.62 4.09
N ALA A 39 -4.19 0.56 3.39
CA ALA A 39 -4.82 0.12 2.15
C ALA A 39 -6.29 -0.27 2.37
N CYS A 40 -6.60 -1.06 3.41
CA CYS A 40 -7.98 -1.39 3.76
C CYS A 40 -8.81 -0.13 4.07
N LEU A 41 -8.27 0.80 4.86
CA LEU A 41 -8.97 2.03 5.23
C LEU A 41 -9.18 2.97 4.02
N ALA A 42 -8.22 3.04 3.09
CA ALA A 42 -8.36 3.81 1.87
C ALA A 42 -9.39 3.21 0.92
N ALA A 43 -9.41 1.88 0.75
CA ALA A 43 -10.43 1.17 -0.01
C ALA A 43 -11.82 1.38 0.61
N TRP A 44 -11.93 1.27 1.94
CA TRP A 44 -13.16 1.55 2.68
C TRP A 44 -13.63 2.99 2.44
N GLY A 45 -12.75 3.96 2.67
CA GLY A 45 -13.03 5.38 2.48
C GLY A 45 -13.46 5.71 1.06
N SER A 46 -12.97 4.98 0.05
CA SER A 46 -13.37 5.17 -1.34
C SER A 46 -14.86 4.93 -1.59
N ILE A 47 -15.48 3.99 -0.87
CA ILE A 47 -16.92 3.72 -0.95
C ILE A 47 -17.70 4.75 -0.14
N ILE A 48 -17.30 5.01 1.10
CA ILE A 48 -18.02 5.94 1.98
C ILE A 48 -18.03 7.36 1.39
N LYS A 49 -16.92 7.82 0.82
CA LYS A 49 -16.82 9.13 0.17
C LYS A 49 -17.67 9.27 -1.09
N GLN A 50 -18.10 8.16 -1.69
CA GLN A 50 -19.00 8.14 -2.86
C GLN A 50 -20.47 7.97 -2.45
N GLY A 51 -20.80 8.06 -1.16
CA GLY A 51 -22.16 7.90 -0.65
C GLY A 51 -22.59 6.45 -0.43
N GLY A 52 -21.66 5.49 -0.51
CA GLY A 52 -21.92 4.09 -0.19
C GLY A 52 -21.96 3.82 1.32
N ASN A 53 -22.25 2.57 1.69
CA ASN A 53 -22.37 2.13 3.08
C ASN A 53 -21.28 1.11 3.49
N GLU A 54 -21.26 0.76 4.78
CA GLU A 54 -20.26 -0.15 5.34
C GLU A 54 -20.26 -1.55 4.72
N MET A 55 -21.44 -2.07 4.35
CA MET A 55 -21.54 -3.39 3.73
C MET A 55 -20.86 -3.39 2.36
N GLN A 56 -21.13 -2.36 1.54
CA GLN A 56 -20.47 -2.19 0.25
C GLN A 56 -18.96 -2.01 0.38
N ALA A 57 -18.50 -1.31 1.43
CA ALA A 57 -17.08 -1.15 1.71
C ALA A 57 -16.41 -2.49 2.08
N ARG A 58 -17.06 -3.31 2.92
CA ARG A 58 -16.60 -4.66 3.25
C ARG A 58 -16.55 -5.55 2.02
N ASP A 59 -17.58 -5.50 1.17
CA ASP A 59 -17.64 -6.29 -0.06
C ASP A 59 -16.53 -5.93 -1.03
N LEU A 60 -16.22 -4.64 -1.18
CA LEU A 60 -15.11 -4.20 -2.02
C LEU A 60 -13.78 -4.75 -1.49
N ILE A 61 -13.51 -4.60 -0.19
CA ILE A 61 -12.28 -5.10 0.42
C ILE A 61 -12.18 -6.62 0.25
N ALA A 62 -13.25 -7.36 0.51
CA ALA A 62 -13.26 -8.81 0.33
C ALA A 62 -12.90 -9.22 -1.10
N LYS A 63 -13.47 -8.55 -2.11
CA LYS A 63 -13.15 -8.80 -3.52
C LYS A 63 -11.71 -8.43 -3.88
N ILE A 64 -11.18 -7.32 -3.36
CA ILE A 64 -9.77 -6.95 -3.54
C ILE A 64 -8.86 -8.04 -2.97
N PHE A 65 -9.12 -8.50 -1.75
CA PHE A 65 -8.28 -9.53 -1.11
C PHE A 65 -8.42 -10.91 -1.76
N ALA A 66 -9.56 -11.21 -2.39
CA ALA A 66 -9.70 -12.41 -3.22
C ALA A 66 -8.77 -12.38 -4.45
N ASN A 67 -8.39 -11.19 -4.90
CA ASN A 67 -7.44 -10.97 -5.99
C ASN A 67 -5.97 -10.88 -5.51
N VAL A 68 -5.68 -11.08 -4.22
CA VAL A 68 -4.32 -11.02 -3.67
C VAL A 68 -3.72 -12.43 -3.63
N PRO A 69 -2.74 -12.77 -4.49
CA PRO A 69 -2.18 -14.12 -4.55
C PRO A 69 -1.22 -14.43 -3.40
N ILE A 70 -0.61 -13.40 -2.80
CA ILE A 70 0.35 -13.54 -1.71
C ILE A 70 0.26 -12.35 -0.76
N LEU A 71 0.29 -12.62 0.53
CA LEU A 71 0.29 -11.62 1.59
C LEU A 71 1.67 -11.57 2.26
N GLU A 72 2.51 -10.68 1.75
CA GLU A 72 3.83 -10.40 2.33
C GLU A 72 3.70 -9.69 3.69
N THR A 73 4.63 -9.94 4.60
CA THR A 73 4.56 -9.49 6.01
C THR A 73 4.64 -7.98 6.18
N GLY A 74 5.18 -7.25 5.18
CA GLY A 74 5.38 -5.80 5.22
C GLY A 74 5.39 -5.17 3.82
N GLY A 75 5.35 -3.83 3.77
CA GLY A 75 5.35 -3.08 2.51
C GLY A 75 6.58 -3.37 1.64
N ARG A 76 7.76 -3.51 2.24
CA ARG A 76 9.00 -3.86 1.52
C ARG A 76 8.94 -5.24 0.87
N GLY A 77 8.39 -6.24 1.55
CA GLY A 77 8.18 -7.57 0.99
C GLY A 77 7.22 -7.54 -0.20
N ALA A 78 6.12 -6.80 -0.07
CA ALA A 78 5.17 -6.56 -1.15
C ALA A 78 5.85 -5.89 -2.38
N THR A 79 6.69 -4.88 -2.14
CA THR A 79 7.51 -4.25 -3.18
C THR A 79 8.43 -5.27 -3.87
N THR A 80 9.13 -6.12 -3.12
CA THR A 80 9.99 -7.18 -3.69
C THR A 80 9.20 -8.17 -4.54
N ALA A 81 8.02 -8.62 -4.08
CA ALA A 81 7.16 -9.52 -4.83
C ALA A 81 6.73 -8.91 -6.17
N PHE A 82 6.34 -7.63 -6.17
CA PHE A 82 5.90 -6.94 -7.38
C PHE A 82 7.04 -6.61 -8.35
N VAL A 83 8.12 -6.01 -7.83
CA VAL A 83 9.20 -5.43 -8.64
C VAL A 83 10.24 -6.46 -9.05
N GLN A 84 10.71 -7.28 -8.11
CA GLN A 84 11.79 -8.23 -8.38
C GLN A 84 11.26 -9.59 -8.86
N ARG A 85 10.22 -10.11 -8.21
CA ARG A 85 9.64 -11.42 -8.55
C ARG A 85 8.59 -11.35 -9.65
N ASN A 86 8.28 -10.14 -10.13
CA ASN A 86 7.32 -9.87 -11.21
C ASN A 86 5.93 -10.47 -10.97
N ILE A 87 5.47 -10.50 -9.72
CA ILE A 87 4.16 -11.04 -9.34
C ILE A 87 3.14 -9.90 -9.30
N GLY A 88 1.96 -10.13 -9.85
CA GLY A 88 0.84 -9.18 -9.79
C GLY A 88 0.88 -8.08 -10.87
N ASP A 89 -0.29 -7.48 -11.09
CA ASP A 89 -0.54 -6.42 -12.07
C ASP A 89 -0.40 -5.02 -11.45
N VAL A 90 -0.64 -4.94 -10.14
CA VAL A 90 -0.68 -3.69 -9.38
C VAL A 90 -0.19 -3.89 -7.95
N LEU A 91 0.61 -2.93 -7.48
CA LEU A 91 1.05 -2.84 -6.09
C LEU A 91 0.36 -1.65 -5.42
N VAL A 92 -0.33 -1.92 -4.30
CA VAL A 92 -0.82 -0.87 -3.40
C VAL A 92 0.29 -0.57 -2.39
N THR A 93 0.85 0.64 -2.45
CA THR A 93 1.97 1.04 -1.58
C THR A 93 1.87 2.50 -1.16
N PHE A 94 2.78 2.93 -0.28
CA PHE A 94 2.95 4.32 0.13
C PHE A 94 3.75 5.12 -0.92
N GLU A 95 3.59 6.44 -0.92
CA GLU A 95 4.21 7.30 -1.92
C GLU A 95 5.73 7.37 -1.84
N ASN A 96 6.27 7.34 -0.63
CA ASN A 96 7.71 7.29 -0.40
C ASN A 96 8.35 6.02 -1.01
N GLU A 97 7.65 4.88 -0.99
CA GLU A 97 8.16 3.63 -1.60
C GLU A 97 8.27 3.73 -3.12
N VAL A 98 7.39 4.49 -3.77
CA VAL A 98 7.40 4.64 -5.23
C VAL A 98 8.64 5.38 -5.70
N GLN A 99 9.06 6.41 -4.98
CA GLN A 99 10.31 7.13 -5.28
C GLN A 99 11.51 6.21 -5.16
N PHE A 100 11.57 5.41 -4.09
CA PHE A 100 12.60 4.40 -3.90
C PHE A 100 12.63 3.38 -5.06
N ILE A 101 11.46 2.88 -5.48
CA ILE A 101 11.37 1.90 -6.57
C ILE A 101 11.90 2.49 -7.88
N LYS A 102 11.58 3.75 -8.19
CA LYS A 102 12.08 4.43 -9.39
C LYS A 102 13.59 4.56 -9.39
N GLN A 103 14.18 4.93 -8.25
CA GLN A 103 15.62 5.10 -8.10
C GLN A 103 16.38 3.78 -8.27
N GLU A 104 15.88 2.71 -7.66
CA GLU A 104 16.60 1.43 -7.64
C GLU A 104 16.35 0.53 -8.86
N TYR A 105 15.13 0.55 -9.43
CA TYR A 105 14.71 -0.45 -10.43
C TYR A 105 14.38 0.14 -11.80
N GLY A 106 14.43 1.47 -11.92
CA GLY A 106 14.20 2.23 -13.14
C GLY A 106 12.74 2.67 -13.30
N ALA A 107 12.54 3.94 -13.69
CA ALA A 107 11.22 4.55 -13.84
C ALA A 107 10.43 4.04 -15.06
N ASP A 108 11.11 3.41 -16.03
CA ASP A 108 10.49 3.05 -17.32
C ASP A 108 9.66 1.76 -17.26
N LYS A 109 9.73 1.01 -16.16
CA LYS A 109 9.04 -0.27 -15.99
C LYS A 109 7.65 -0.16 -15.38
N PHE A 110 7.32 0.99 -14.78
CA PHE A 110 6.12 1.17 -13.99
C PHE A 110 5.48 2.52 -14.25
N ASP A 111 4.16 2.58 -14.11
CA ASP A 111 3.42 3.83 -14.06
C ASP A 111 2.75 4.00 -12.70
N ILE A 112 2.56 5.26 -12.32
CA ILE A 112 1.90 5.62 -11.07
C ILE A 112 0.44 5.94 -11.36
N VAL A 113 -0.46 5.42 -10.51
CA VAL A 113 -1.87 5.77 -10.53
C VAL A 113 -2.27 6.35 -9.18
N TYR A 114 -2.80 7.57 -9.21
CA TYR A 114 -3.40 8.26 -8.08
C TYR A 114 -4.93 8.03 -8.10
N PRO A 115 -5.48 7.18 -7.22
CA PRO A 115 -6.93 7.04 -7.15
C PRO A 115 -7.59 8.34 -6.66
N PRO A 116 -8.84 8.63 -7.08
CA PRO A 116 -9.55 9.84 -6.65
C PRO A 116 -9.73 9.95 -5.13
N VAL A 117 -9.76 8.81 -4.44
CA VAL A 117 -9.81 8.74 -2.97
C VAL A 117 -8.61 7.95 -2.48
N SER A 118 -7.87 8.54 -1.54
CA SER A 118 -6.82 7.89 -0.78
C SER A 118 -6.94 8.25 0.70
N ILE A 119 -5.93 7.92 1.50
CA ILE A 119 -5.90 8.19 2.93
C ILE A 119 -4.60 8.86 3.32
N VAL A 120 -4.66 9.78 4.27
CA VAL A 120 -3.48 10.32 4.95
C VAL A 120 -2.94 9.24 5.88
N ALA A 121 -1.67 8.89 5.70
CA ALA A 121 -0.97 7.94 6.54
C ALA A 121 0.05 8.68 7.41
N ASP A 122 -0.35 8.99 8.64
CA ASP A 122 0.57 9.53 9.64
C ASP A 122 1.52 8.44 10.12
N LEU A 123 2.82 8.74 10.11
CA LEU A 123 3.88 7.82 10.51
C LEU A 123 4.47 8.29 11.85
N PRO A 124 3.81 7.98 12.99
CA PRO A 124 4.25 8.49 14.29
C PRO A 124 5.60 7.90 14.67
N VAL A 125 6.43 8.74 15.27
CA VAL A 125 7.68 8.36 15.92
C VAL A 125 7.56 8.57 17.42
N SER A 126 8.30 7.79 18.20
CA SER A 126 8.35 7.94 19.65
C SER A 126 9.70 7.54 20.21
N VAL A 127 10.12 8.22 21.27
CA VAL A 127 11.33 7.91 22.02
C VAL A 127 11.05 6.73 22.94
N VAL A 128 11.95 5.75 22.97
CA VAL A 128 11.87 4.63 23.91
C VAL A 128 12.67 4.97 25.15
N ASP A 129 12.00 5.52 26.18
CA ASP A 129 12.62 6.08 27.39
C ASP A 129 13.68 5.16 28.01
N LYS A 130 13.31 3.90 28.25
CA LYS A 130 14.21 2.89 28.84
C LYS A 130 15.53 2.72 28.06
N VAL A 131 15.50 2.86 26.73
CA VAL A 131 16.68 2.69 25.87
C VAL A 131 17.56 3.94 25.92
N VAL A 132 16.95 5.12 25.80
CA VAL A 132 17.70 6.38 25.78
C VAL A 132 18.31 6.72 27.13
N ASP A 133 17.64 6.39 28.23
CA ASP A 133 18.15 6.61 29.59
C ASP A 133 19.31 5.66 29.89
N LYS A 134 19.18 4.38 29.51
CA LYS A 134 20.26 3.40 29.67
C LYS A 134 21.51 3.75 28.86
N ARG A 135 21.33 4.31 27.65
CA ARG A 135 22.43 4.65 26.74
C ARG A 135 22.95 6.08 26.91
N GLY A 136 22.28 6.92 27.70
CA GLY A 136 22.62 8.34 27.83
C GLY A 136 22.39 9.15 26.54
N THR A 137 21.53 8.68 25.63
CA THR A 137 21.36 9.25 24.29
C THR A 137 20.11 10.12 24.13
N ARG A 138 19.42 10.45 25.23
CA ARG A 138 18.13 11.18 25.20
C ARG A 138 18.19 12.49 24.40
N LYS A 139 19.19 13.33 24.66
CA LYS A 139 19.37 14.61 23.96
C LYS A 139 19.50 14.47 22.44
N VAL A 140 20.11 13.38 21.95
CA VAL A 140 20.26 13.14 20.51
C VAL A 140 18.97 12.58 19.91
N ALA A 141 18.19 11.84 20.68
CA ALA A 141 16.92 11.24 20.23
C ALA A 141 15.75 12.24 20.17
N GLU A 142 15.81 13.32 20.96
CA GLU A 142 14.81 14.39 21.01
C GLU A 142 15.17 15.61 20.13
N ALA A 143 16.34 15.59 19.48
CA ALA A 143 16.83 16.68 18.63
C ALA A 143 16.21 16.69 17.22
#